data_AF-J9FMW7-F1
#
_entry.id   AF-J9FMW7-F1
#
_cell.length_a   1.000
_cell.length_b   1.000
_cell.length_c   1.000
_cell.angle_alpha   90.00
_cell.angle_beta   90.00
_cell.angle_gamma   90.00
#
_symmetry.space_group_name_H-M   'P 1'
#
loop_
_entity.id
_entity.type
_entity.pdbx_description
1 polymer ?
#
loop_
_entity_poly.entity_id
_entity_poly.type
_entity_poly.pdbx_seq_one_letter_code
_entity_poly.pdbx_strand_id
1 'polypeptide(L)' 'AADVRLASMLFKPESLKCDLKPDYVGIQIPADFIVGHGLDYDELGRSYRDIYKVVE' A
#
# COMPACT_ATOMS: atom_id res chain seq x y z
N ALA A 1 4.84 24.83 -5.04
CA ALA A 1 5.85 23.77 -4.96
C ALA A 1 6.68 23.81 -6.24
N ALA A 2 8.01 23.64 -6.17
CA ALA A 2 8.89 23.68 -7.34
C ALA A 2 9.05 22.31 -8.02
N ASP A 3 8.86 21.22 -7.28
CA ASP A 3 8.82 19.83 -7.76
C ASP A 3 7.84 19.04 -6.87
N VAL A 4 7.16 18.05 -7.44
CA VAL A 4 6.21 17.17 -6.72
C VAL A 4 6.45 15.73 -7.19
N ARG A 5 6.66 14.84 -6.23
CA ARG A 5 6.88 13.41 -6.47
C ARG A 5 5.96 12.56 -5.61
N LEU A 6 5.59 11.39 -6.11
CA LEU A 6 4.74 10.42 -5.43
C LEU A 6 5.58 9.24 -4.93
N ALA A 7 5.54 9.01 -3.62
CA ALA A 7 6.09 7.82 -3.00
C ALA A 7 4.96 6.98 -2.41
N SER A 8 5.05 5.66 -2.59
CA SER A 8 4.19 4.70 -1.89
C SER A 8 5.01 3.60 -1.26
N MET A 9 4.69 3.25 -0.01
CA MET A 9 5.30 2.09 0.66
C MET A 9 4.87 0.78 -0.01
N LEU A 10 3.58 0.66 -0.34
CA LEU A 10 2.99 -0.52 -0.96
C LEU A 10 2.23 -0.11 -2.22
N PHE A 11 2.52 -0.77 -3.34
CA PHE A 11 1.94 -0.44 -4.63
C PHE A 11 1.23 -1.66 -5.24
N LYS A 12 -0.04 -1.48 -5.59
CA LYS A 12 -0.90 -2.50 -6.19
C LYS A 12 -1.20 -2.12 -7.64
N PRO A 13 -0.32 -2.46 -8.61
CA PRO A 13 -0.49 -2.05 -10.00
C PRO A 13 -1.81 -2.56 -10.61
N GLU A 14 -2.23 -3.77 -10.26
CA GLU A 14 -3.46 -4.39 -10.75
C GLU A 14 -4.74 -3.73 -10.20
N SER A 15 -4.65 -2.96 -9.12
CA SER A 15 -5.79 -2.25 -8.51
C SER A 15 -5.99 -0.83 -9.06
N LEU A 16 -5.12 -0.38 -9.97
CA LEU A 16 -5.21 0.97 -10.53
C LEU A 16 -6.43 1.12 -11.44
N LYS A 17 -7.11 2.26 -11.30
CA LYS A 17 -8.24 2.67 -12.16
C LYS A 17 -7.84 3.72 -13.21
N CYS A 18 -6.57 4.11 -13.22
CA CYS A 18 -5.99 5.08 -14.14
C CYS A 18 -4.50 4.75 -14.35
N ASP A 19 -3.90 5.32 -15.41
CA ASP A 19 -2.45 5.26 -15.58
C ASP A 19 -1.78 6.12 -14.51
N LEU A 20 -1.13 5.48 -13.55
CA LEU A 20 -0.43 6.13 -12.45
C LEU A 20 0.88 5.38 -12.18
N LYS A 21 1.99 6.13 -12.17
CA LYS A 21 3.32 5.59 -11.90
C LYS A 21 3.98 6.43 -10.78
N PRO A 22 4.04 5.92 -9.54
CA PRO A 22 4.78 6.57 -8.47
C PRO A 22 6.27 6.69 -8.81
N ASP A 23 6.89 7.80 -8.44
CA ASP A 23 8.34 7.99 -8.58
C ASP A 23 9.14 7.05 -7.68
N TYR A 24 8.57 6.69 -6.53
CA TYR A 24 9.18 5.80 -5.55
C TYR A 24 8.19 4.74 -5.08
N VAL A 25 8.58 3.47 -5.19
CA VAL A 25 7.80 2.32 -4.72
C VAL A 25 8.65 1.52 -3.74
N GLY A 26 8.14 1.31 -2.53
CA GLY A 26 8.78 0.44 -1.53
C GLY A 26 8.69 -1.03 -1.93
N ILE A 27 7.47 -1.56 -1.98
CA ILE A 27 7.19 -2.96 -2.34
C ILE A 27 5.97 -3.00 -3.28
N GLN A 28 6.05 -3.78 -4.35
CA GLN A 28 4.90 -4.11 -5.18
C GLN A 28 4.22 -5.37 -4.65
N ILE A 29 2.90 -5.34 -4.52
CA ILE A 29 2.11 -6.45 -3.99
C ILE A 29 0.89 -6.72 -4.88
N PRO A 30 0.33 -7.94 -4.83
CA PRO A 30 -0.94 -8.27 -5.49
C PRO A 30 -2.11 -7.44 -4.96
N ALA A 31 -3.29 -7.58 -5.57
CA ALA A 31 -4.54 -6.96 -5.14
C ALA A 31 -5.13 -7.55 -3.82
N ASP A 32 -4.28 -8.04 -2.90
CA ASP A 32 -4.68 -8.66 -1.63
C ASP A 32 -5.11 -7.61 -0.60
N PHE A 33 -6.13 -7.91 0.22
CA PHE A 33 -6.43 -7.07 1.38
C PHE A 33 -5.35 -7.26 2.47
N ILE A 34 -4.81 -6.15 2.98
CA ILE A 34 -3.67 -6.15 3.91
C ILE A 34 -3.86 -5.17 5.08
N VAL A 35 -3.24 -5.48 6.21
CA VAL A 35 -3.19 -4.65 7.43
C VAL A 35 -1.78 -4.60 8.00
N GLY A 36 -1.54 -3.74 8.99
CA GLY A 36 -0.24 -3.57 9.63
C GLY A 36 0.56 -2.40 9.09
N HIS A 37 1.56 -1.97 9.85
CA HIS A 37 2.44 -0.86 9.49
C HIS A 37 1.69 0.46 9.16
N GLY A 38 0.58 0.70 9.87
CA GLY A 38 -0.33 1.85 9.70
C GLY A 38 -1.62 1.54 8.92
N LEU A 39 -1.67 0.43 8.19
CA LEU A 39 -2.86 -0.04 7.47
C LEU A 39 -3.84 -0.75 8.42
N ASP A 40 -5.13 -0.60 8.17
CA ASP A 40 -6.18 -1.06 9.07
C ASP A 40 -7.35 -1.75 8.37
N TYR A 41 -8.11 -2.47 9.19
CA TYR A 41 -9.47 -2.88 8.92
C TYR A 41 -10.32 -2.48 10.12
N ASP A 42 -11.34 -1.63 9.89
CA ASP A 42 -12.21 -1.12 10.95
C ASP A 42 -11.41 -0.51 12.12
N GLU A 43 -10.40 0.31 11.79
CA GLU A 43 -9.44 0.93 12.72
C GLU A 43 -8.51 -0.04 13.47
N LEU A 44 -8.67 -1.36 13.29
CA LEU A 44 -7.84 -2.39 13.90
C LEU A 44 -6.63 -2.75 13.02
N GLY A 45 -5.53 -3.14 13.67
CA GLY A 45 -4.35 -3.70 13.00
C GLY A 45 -3.25 -2.70 12.60
N ARG A 46 -3.45 -1.38 12.75
CA ARG A 46 -2.43 -0.35 12.42
C ARG A 46 -1.08 -0.61 13.08
N SER A 47 -1.11 -1.03 14.35
CA SER A 47 0.08 -1.18 15.20
C SER A 47 0.83 -2.49 14.99
N TYR A 48 0.36 -3.39 14.11
CA TYR A 48 1.13 -4.59 13.81
C TYR A 48 2.44 -4.21 13.13
N ARG A 49 3.52 -4.86 13.59
CA ARG A 49 4.89 -4.56 13.16
C ARG A 49 5.10 -4.88 11.69
N ASP A 50 4.56 -6.01 11.25
CA ASP A 50 4.71 -6.52 9.89
C ASP A 50 3.44 -6.27 9.09
N ILE A 51 3.51 -6.57 7.78
CA ILE A 51 2.37 -6.49 6.87
C ILE A 51 1.73 -7.88 6.80
N TYR A 52 0.44 -7.95 7.07
CA TYR A 52 -0.33 -9.19 7.08
C TYR A 52 -1.38 -9.16 5.98
N LYS A 53 -1.68 -10.34 5.42
CA LYS A 53 -2.80 -10.56 4.51
C LYS A 53 -3.72 -11.62 5.06
N VAL A 54 -4.98 -11.58 4.64
CA VAL A 54 -5.92 -12.67 4.91
C VAL A 54 -5.45 -13.92 4.17
N VAL A 55 -5.47 -15.05 4.86
CA VAL A 55 -5.18 -16.39 4.33
C VAL A 55 -6.44 -17.22 4.54
N GLU A 56 -6.87 -17.94 3.51
CA GLU A 56 -7.93 -18.95 3.61
C GLU A 56 -7.42 -20.23 4.31
#